data_AF-B8CF59-F1
#
_entry.id   AF-B8CF59-F1
#
_cell.length_a   1.000
_cell.length_b   1.000
_cell.length_c   1.000
_cell.angle_alpha   90.00
_cell.angle_beta   90.00
_cell.angle_gamma   90.00
#
_symmetry.space_group_name_H-M   'P 1'
#
loop_
_entity.id
_entity.type
_entity.pdbx_description
1 polymer ?
#
loop_
_entity_poly.entity_id
_entity_poly.type
_entity_poly.pdbx_seq_one_letter_code
_entity_poly.pdbx_strand_id
1 'polypeptide(L)'
;MPSKHPSDDDTVETADSTQNSKSRFALPVKKRKAKKKAAASSRGSRYVTSEVSKMYDLDGDGKLDKIERAMRDYDVDNSGDLSNQEVYQIVKEQLQAQRKAKQFKTAVMALIAVTAILAVSNLGTSFAAMFLAKEMSADTDTGAMRVASTGEIAAVQTSGETYELTDLTAEQYQERRALVLSEMEEDPHSHSHRRHLAKNNKGNKKCNSKNPDPLCNGDILFDNGVIPEAEFRIIEQKCTQQKNVNIRRRRDADTKSDCICSRGTSVVVKEKKKTKAVVDYKKGPRKNKNTDREVIIVSEDKRKLNVDCVNGNCYVSGDILLGQYGDTCDINLDECEADLVCDSSASSTKIRRSIQYGICTYPRFVVRSGGVCDTSYGLDACGNGYYCLSEDYVNGNGNLRSGGSSSSLNIVGSSGSISVGNVASSNARTRSTVSSVGYCTKRVGNGGDCFSGDACIDGYSCIGNGGAVVGASAGSAGRIVGPSGVVEWGNVASYGWCTKNTRASSGSSVAGGLSYGDDCTNSRKCGGLAVCRKSNVNGSDRWFCE
;
A
#
# COMPACT_ATOMS: atom_id res chain seq x y z
N MET A 1 23.58 -33.76 -48.66
CA MET A 1 23.96 -32.55 -49.40
C MET A 1 22.95 -31.47 -49.05
N PRO A 2 23.32 -30.42 -48.29
CA PRO A 2 22.38 -29.40 -47.86
C PRO A 2 22.33 -28.24 -48.86
N SER A 3 21.10 -27.83 -49.17
CA SER A 3 20.73 -26.66 -49.95
C SER A 3 21.00 -25.38 -49.15
N LYS A 4 21.78 -24.45 -49.73
CA LYS A 4 21.97 -23.08 -49.25
C LYS A 4 20.82 -22.23 -49.77
N HIS A 5 20.01 -21.67 -48.86
CA HIS A 5 19.22 -20.47 -49.13
C HIS A 5 19.88 -19.28 -48.43
N PRO A 6 20.11 -18.15 -49.13
CA PRO A 6 20.39 -16.88 -48.51
C PRO A 6 19.06 -16.13 -48.28
N SER A 7 18.86 -15.67 -47.05
CA SER A 7 17.85 -14.67 -46.72
C SER A 7 18.59 -13.42 -46.27
N ASP A 8 18.69 -12.47 -47.19
CA ASP A 8 18.99 -11.07 -46.89
C ASP A 8 17.69 -10.45 -46.35
N ASP A 9 17.70 -9.96 -45.12
CA ASP A 9 16.59 -9.20 -44.52
C ASP A 9 17.16 -7.90 -43.96
N ASP A 10 17.15 -6.88 -44.83
CA ASP A 10 17.49 -5.49 -44.50
C ASP A 10 16.38 -4.90 -43.64
N THR A 11 16.61 -4.87 -42.33
CA THR A 11 15.72 -4.20 -41.37
C THR A 11 15.93 -2.68 -41.48
N VAL A 12 15.04 -2.00 -42.19
CA VAL A 12 14.98 -0.53 -42.21
C VAL A 12 14.37 -0.03 -40.91
N GLU A 13 15.21 0.56 -40.05
CA GLU A 13 14.78 1.34 -38.89
C GLU A 13 13.86 2.48 -39.33
N THR A 14 12.59 2.42 -38.94
CA THR A 14 11.68 3.58 -39.07
C THR A 14 11.65 4.30 -37.73
N ALA A 15 12.40 5.40 -37.66
CA ALA A 15 12.38 6.31 -36.52
C ALA A 15 11.01 7.01 -36.42
N ASP A 16 10.29 6.72 -35.34
CA ASP A 16 9.04 7.38 -34.98
C ASP A 16 9.36 8.78 -34.40
N SER A 17 9.28 9.79 -35.27
CA SER A 17 9.37 11.20 -34.88
C SER A 17 7.96 11.76 -34.78
N THR A 18 7.41 11.75 -33.56
CA THR A 18 6.21 12.51 -33.22
C THR A 18 6.53 14.01 -33.22
N GLN A 19 6.51 14.63 -34.41
CA GLN A 19 6.51 16.09 -34.54
C GLN A 19 5.10 16.60 -34.81
N ASN A 20 4.48 17.08 -33.74
CA ASN A 20 3.28 17.91 -33.74
C ASN A 20 3.55 19.22 -34.48
N SER A 21 3.29 19.24 -35.79
CA SER A 21 3.44 20.43 -36.64
C SER A 21 2.07 20.93 -37.10
N LYS A 22 1.49 21.81 -36.27
CA LYS A 22 0.27 22.57 -36.56
C LYS A 22 0.61 23.69 -37.56
N SER A 23 0.68 23.37 -38.85
CA SER A 23 0.96 24.34 -39.92
C SER A 23 -0.28 25.21 -40.21
N ARG A 24 -0.32 26.40 -39.62
CA ARG A 24 -1.20 27.50 -40.06
C ARG A 24 -0.46 28.31 -41.12
N PHE A 25 -0.73 28.03 -42.40
CA PHE A 25 -0.42 28.97 -43.48
C PHE A 25 -1.48 30.07 -43.49
N ALA A 26 -1.18 31.20 -42.83
CA ALA A 26 -1.92 32.45 -43.00
C ALA A 26 -0.93 33.53 -43.45
N LEU A 27 -1.10 34.00 -44.68
CA LEU A 27 -0.35 35.13 -45.22
C LEU A 27 -0.62 36.41 -44.41
N PRO A 28 0.39 37.26 -44.14
CA PRO A 28 0.24 38.43 -43.31
C PRO A 28 -0.40 39.58 -44.10
N VAL A 29 -1.72 39.73 -43.99
CA VAL A 29 -2.38 41.01 -44.29
C VAL A 29 -2.21 41.90 -43.06
N LYS A 30 -1.39 42.96 -43.18
CA LYS A 30 -1.23 44.02 -42.16
C LYS A 30 -2.56 44.73 -41.92
N LYS A 31 -3.40 44.18 -41.03
CA LYS A 31 -4.56 44.87 -40.47
C LYS A 31 -4.12 45.72 -39.28
N ARG A 32 -4.00 47.04 -39.50
CA ARG A 32 -3.94 48.02 -38.41
C ARG A 32 -5.25 47.93 -37.63
N LYS A 33 -5.18 47.43 -36.39
CA LYS A 33 -6.30 47.38 -35.46
C LYS A 33 -6.55 48.79 -34.92
N ALA A 34 -7.54 49.49 -35.45
CA ALA A 34 -8.19 50.59 -34.76
C ALA A 34 -9.35 50.03 -33.91
N LYS A 35 -9.34 50.37 -32.63
CA LYS A 35 -10.29 49.96 -31.60
C LYS A 35 -11.73 50.30 -32.01
N LYS A 36 -12.61 49.32 -31.91
CA LYS A 36 -14.07 49.46 -32.00
C LYS A 36 -14.60 49.85 -30.61
N LYS A 37 -15.16 51.05 -30.49
CA LYS A 37 -16.14 51.42 -29.46
C LYS A 37 -17.39 51.94 -30.16
N ALA A 38 -18.54 51.67 -29.54
CA ALA A 38 -19.91 52.09 -29.87
C ALA A 38 -20.49 51.44 -31.14
N ALA A 39 -21.62 50.72 -31.13
CA ALA A 39 -22.96 51.05 -30.64
C ALA A 39 -23.59 52.24 -31.39
N ALA A 40 -24.80 51.99 -31.89
CA ALA A 40 -25.82 52.92 -32.38
C ALA A 40 -25.86 53.28 -33.89
N SER A 41 -27.09 53.15 -34.39
CA SER A 41 -27.75 53.96 -35.42
C SER A 41 -27.51 53.60 -36.89
N SER A 42 -28.36 52.68 -37.38
CA SER A 42 -28.85 52.70 -38.76
C SER A 42 -29.61 54.00 -39.04
N ARG A 43 -28.89 55.04 -39.47
CA ARG A 43 -29.48 56.12 -40.27
C ARG A 43 -28.76 56.12 -41.60
N GLY A 44 -29.53 56.10 -42.68
CA GLY A 44 -29.05 56.10 -44.05
C GLY A 44 -28.08 57.24 -44.30
N SER A 45 -26.80 56.96 -44.11
CA SER A 45 -25.69 57.76 -44.63
C SER A 45 -25.80 57.68 -46.14
N ARG A 46 -26.27 58.75 -46.78
CA ARG A 46 -25.99 59.00 -48.20
C ARG A 46 -24.48 59.03 -48.32
N TYR A 47 -23.90 57.91 -48.74
CA TYR A 47 -22.49 57.85 -49.08
C TYR A 47 -22.31 58.76 -50.28
N VAL A 48 -21.83 59.98 -50.03
CA VAL A 48 -21.38 60.86 -51.10
C VAL A 48 -20.17 60.17 -51.70
N THR A 49 -20.36 59.52 -52.84
CA THR A 49 -19.29 58.94 -53.64
C THR A 49 -18.28 60.04 -53.96
N SER A 50 -16.99 59.76 -53.75
CA SER A 50 -15.93 60.72 -54.10
C SER A 50 -16.06 61.12 -55.56
N GLU A 51 -15.64 62.33 -55.95
CA GLU A 51 -15.82 62.83 -57.32
C GLU A 51 -15.26 61.87 -58.38
N VAL A 52 -14.12 61.24 -58.07
CA VAL A 52 -13.50 60.15 -58.85
C VAL A 52 -14.40 58.91 -58.95
N SER A 53 -15.12 58.55 -57.90
CA SER A 53 -16.05 57.40 -57.89
C SER A 53 -17.20 57.55 -58.87
N LYS A 54 -17.63 58.78 -59.16
CA LYS A 54 -18.74 59.05 -60.08
C LYS A 54 -18.37 58.79 -61.54
N MET A 55 -17.07 58.77 -61.87
CA MET A 55 -16.61 58.49 -63.23
C MET A 55 -16.75 57.00 -63.61
N TYR A 56 -16.80 56.11 -62.62
CA TYR A 56 -16.93 54.66 -62.83
C TYR A 56 -18.33 54.14 -62.48
N ASP A 57 -19.25 55.00 -62.07
CA ASP A 57 -20.65 54.67 -61.75
C ASP A 57 -21.46 54.70 -63.05
N LEU A 58 -21.44 53.59 -63.79
CA LEU A 58 -22.00 53.52 -65.15
C LEU A 58 -23.53 53.50 -65.15
N ASP A 59 -24.14 53.02 -64.07
CA ASP A 59 -25.60 52.97 -63.91
C ASP A 59 -26.18 54.18 -63.14
N GLY A 60 -25.33 54.98 -62.49
CA GLY A 60 -25.70 56.20 -61.79
C GLY A 60 -26.44 55.96 -60.47
N ASP A 61 -26.34 54.76 -59.90
CA ASP A 61 -27.03 54.39 -58.67
C ASP A 61 -26.34 54.96 -57.39
N GLY A 62 -25.16 55.57 -57.56
CA GLY A 62 -24.35 56.13 -56.50
C GLY A 62 -23.52 55.10 -55.74
N LYS A 63 -23.33 53.89 -56.28
CA LYS A 63 -22.56 52.80 -55.67
C LYS A 63 -21.79 52.03 -56.74
N LEU A 64 -20.46 52.03 -56.62
CA LEU A 64 -19.67 51.14 -57.47
C LEU A 64 -19.95 49.67 -57.15
N ASP A 65 -20.41 48.95 -58.17
CA ASP A 65 -20.50 47.51 -58.18
C ASP A 65 -19.09 46.87 -58.10
N LYS A 66 -19.01 45.53 -58.12
CA LYS A 66 -17.70 44.85 -57.98
C LYS A 66 -16.79 45.10 -59.18
N ILE A 67 -17.36 45.31 -60.36
CA ILE A 67 -16.64 45.49 -61.62
C ILE A 67 -16.17 46.93 -61.72
N GLU A 68 -17.04 47.90 -61.49
CA GLU A 68 -16.76 49.33 -61.45
C GLU A 68 -15.69 49.65 -60.41
N ARG A 69 -15.78 49.04 -59.22
CA ARG A 69 -14.74 49.18 -58.20
C ARG A 69 -13.41 48.58 -58.64
N ALA A 70 -13.44 47.43 -59.30
CA ALA A 70 -12.22 46.84 -59.84
C ALA A 70 -11.61 47.74 -60.93
N MET A 71 -12.42 48.27 -61.85
CA MET A 71 -11.96 49.21 -62.89
C MET A 71 -11.30 50.44 -62.27
N ARG A 72 -11.91 51.01 -61.23
CA ARG A 72 -11.32 52.11 -60.47
C ARG A 72 -10.00 51.72 -59.78
N ASP A 73 -9.92 50.52 -59.21
CA ASP A 73 -8.70 50.07 -58.53
C ASP A 73 -7.54 49.82 -59.51
N TYR A 74 -7.83 49.57 -60.79
CA TYR A 74 -6.84 49.40 -61.86
C TYR A 74 -6.45 50.70 -62.56
N ASP A 75 -7.28 51.73 -62.50
CA ASP A 75 -6.97 53.07 -63.01
C ASP A 75 -6.11 53.82 -61.98
N VAL A 76 -4.80 53.80 -62.19
CA VAL A 76 -3.83 54.36 -61.24
C VAL A 76 -3.77 55.88 -61.34
N ASP A 77 -4.05 56.43 -62.52
CA ASP A 77 -3.97 57.87 -62.77
C ASP A 77 -5.29 58.62 -62.49
N ASN A 78 -6.38 57.89 -62.20
CA ASN A 78 -7.74 58.39 -61.97
C ASN A 78 -8.26 59.21 -63.15
N SER A 79 -7.87 58.84 -64.38
CA SER A 79 -8.32 59.51 -65.60
C SER A 79 -9.78 59.19 -65.96
N GLY A 80 -10.32 58.09 -65.43
CA GLY A 80 -11.67 57.62 -65.73
C GLY A 80 -11.71 56.66 -66.91
N ASP A 81 -10.60 56.46 -67.62
CA ASP A 81 -10.45 55.56 -68.76
C ASP A 81 -9.30 54.57 -68.49
N LEU A 82 -9.49 53.29 -68.84
CA LEU A 82 -8.42 52.30 -68.71
C LEU A 82 -7.50 52.32 -69.95
N SER A 83 -6.24 52.65 -69.73
CA SER A 83 -5.22 52.58 -70.78
C SER A 83 -5.01 51.13 -71.25
N ASN A 84 -4.54 50.95 -72.50
CA ASN A 84 -4.22 49.62 -73.04
C ASN A 84 -3.22 48.83 -72.16
N GLN A 85 -2.36 49.54 -71.41
CA GLN A 85 -1.42 48.92 -70.48
C GLN A 85 -2.13 48.36 -69.24
N GLU A 86 -3.08 49.11 -68.67
CA GLU A 86 -3.91 48.68 -67.54
C GLU A 86 -4.83 47.52 -67.94
N VAL A 87 -5.46 47.59 -69.11
CA VAL A 87 -6.27 46.49 -69.66
C VAL A 87 -5.43 45.22 -69.83
N TYR A 88 -4.21 45.33 -70.34
CA TYR A 88 -3.30 44.18 -70.46
C TYR A 88 -2.97 43.57 -69.09
N GLN A 89 -2.79 44.40 -68.07
CA GLN A 89 -2.51 43.96 -66.70
C GLN A 89 -3.70 43.22 -66.09
N ILE A 90 -4.93 43.70 -66.31
CA ILE A 90 -6.17 43.02 -65.89
C ILE A 90 -6.26 41.63 -66.53
N VAL A 91 -6.04 41.52 -67.84
CA VAL A 91 -6.10 40.23 -68.55
C VAL A 91 -5.02 39.27 -68.06
N LYS A 92 -3.80 39.77 -67.83
CA LYS A 92 -2.68 38.98 -67.31
C LYS A 92 -3.00 38.42 -65.92
N GLU A 93 -3.59 39.22 -65.04
CA GLU A 93 -4.00 38.79 -63.71
C GLU A 93 -5.12 37.75 -63.76
N GLN A 94 -6.12 37.91 -64.65
CA GLN A 94 -7.17 36.91 -64.85
C GLN A 94 -6.60 35.57 -65.37
N LEU A 95 -5.68 35.61 -66.32
CA LEU A 95 -5.01 34.39 -66.82
C LEU A 95 -4.18 33.71 -65.72
N GLN A 96 -3.50 34.48 -64.87
CA GLN A 96 -2.79 33.93 -63.72
C GLN A 96 -3.76 33.35 -62.68
N ALA A 97 -4.88 34.01 -62.40
CA ALA A 97 -5.91 33.52 -61.51
C ALA A 97 -6.53 32.21 -62.02
N GLN A 98 -6.80 32.09 -63.33
CA GLN A 98 -7.27 30.85 -63.92
C GLN A 98 -6.24 29.71 -63.84
N ARG A 99 -4.96 30.00 -64.06
CA ARG A 99 -3.89 28.98 -63.90
C ARG A 99 -3.79 28.51 -62.45
N LYS A 100 -3.86 29.42 -61.49
CA LYS A 100 -3.89 29.08 -60.05
C LYS A 100 -5.13 28.27 -59.71
N ALA A 101 -6.30 28.64 -60.21
CA ALA A 101 -7.54 27.89 -59.98
C ALA A 101 -7.46 26.45 -60.52
N LYS A 102 -6.84 26.24 -61.70
CA LYS A 102 -6.59 24.90 -62.24
C LYS A 102 -5.64 24.10 -61.36
N GLN A 103 -4.53 24.68 -60.91
CA GLN A 103 -3.60 24.02 -59.98
C GLN A 103 -4.27 23.66 -58.65
N PHE A 104 -5.09 24.55 -58.11
CA PHE A 104 -5.87 24.28 -56.90
C PHE A 104 -6.86 23.13 -57.11
N LYS A 105 -7.56 23.07 -58.25
CA LYS A 105 -8.48 21.97 -58.55
C LYS A 105 -7.75 20.62 -58.61
N THR A 106 -6.57 20.58 -59.22
CA THR A 106 -5.73 19.37 -59.26
C THR A 106 -5.26 18.97 -57.86
N ALA A 107 -4.80 19.92 -57.03
CA ALA A 107 -4.36 19.66 -55.66
C ALA A 107 -5.50 19.14 -54.77
N VAL A 108 -6.70 19.72 -54.89
CA VAL A 108 -7.89 19.26 -54.15
C VAL A 108 -8.28 17.84 -54.55
N MET A 109 -8.25 17.51 -55.85
CA MET A 109 -8.52 16.15 -56.31
C MET A 109 -7.50 15.13 -55.78
N ALA A 110 -6.22 15.49 -55.76
CA ALA A 110 -5.18 14.65 -55.18
C ALA A 110 -5.39 14.43 -53.67
N LEU A 111 -5.77 15.49 -52.94
CA LEU A 111 -6.03 15.40 -51.50
C LEU A 111 -7.23 14.48 -51.21
N ILE A 112 -8.31 14.59 -51.98
CA ILE A 112 -9.48 13.70 -51.88
C ILE A 112 -9.07 12.23 -52.09
N ALA A 113 -8.26 11.95 -53.12
CA ALA A 113 -7.77 10.60 -53.40
C ALA A 113 -6.93 10.03 -52.24
N VAL A 114 -6.03 10.84 -51.66
CA VAL A 114 -5.23 10.41 -50.49
C VAL A 114 -6.11 10.13 -49.27
N THR A 115 -7.10 10.98 -48.98
CA THR A 115 -8.04 10.70 -47.88
C THR A 115 -8.86 9.45 -48.10
N ALA A 116 -9.26 9.14 -49.35
CA ALA A 116 -9.96 7.90 -49.66
C ALA A 116 -9.07 6.67 -49.41
N ILE A 117 -7.79 6.74 -49.80
CA ILE A 117 -6.80 5.68 -49.52
C ILE A 117 -6.64 5.49 -48.01
N LEU A 118 -6.48 6.58 -47.24
CA LEU A 118 -6.37 6.51 -45.78
C LEU A 118 -7.60 5.87 -45.14
N ALA A 119 -8.80 6.21 -45.62
CA ALA A 119 -10.05 5.64 -45.12
C ALA A 119 -10.11 4.13 -45.39
N VAL A 120 -9.70 3.69 -46.58
CA VAL A 120 -9.63 2.26 -46.93
C VAL A 120 -8.57 1.53 -46.08
N SER A 121 -7.42 2.14 -45.82
CA SER A 121 -6.40 1.58 -44.92
C SER A 121 -6.94 1.34 -43.51
N ASN A 122 -7.60 2.33 -42.93
CA ASN A 122 -8.19 2.22 -41.59
C ASN A 122 -9.30 1.15 -41.53
N LEU A 123 -10.08 1.03 -42.62
CA LEU A 123 -11.09 -0.02 -42.75
C LEU A 123 -10.44 -1.41 -42.81
N GLY A 124 -9.32 -1.55 -43.54
CA GLY A 124 -8.53 -2.78 -43.61
C GLY A 124 -7.96 -3.19 -42.24
N THR A 125 -7.39 -2.26 -41.49
CA THR A 125 -6.89 -2.54 -40.13
C THR A 125 -7.99 -2.99 -39.19
N SER A 126 -9.18 -2.35 -39.28
CA SER A 126 -10.33 -2.72 -38.45
C SER A 126 -10.86 -4.11 -38.80
N PHE A 127 -10.89 -4.46 -40.09
CA PHE A 127 -11.30 -5.78 -40.56
C PHE A 127 -10.31 -6.88 -40.14
N ALA A 128 -9.00 -6.61 -40.21
CA ALA A 128 -7.97 -7.53 -39.73
C ALA A 128 -8.09 -7.78 -38.21
N ALA A 129 -8.31 -6.73 -37.41
CA ALA A 129 -8.55 -6.86 -35.97
C ALA A 129 -9.81 -7.69 -35.66
N MET A 130 -10.88 -7.51 -36.44
CA MET A 130 -12.12 -8.29 -36.29
C MET A 130 -11.91 -9.76 -36.63
N PHE A 131 -11.15 -10.08 -37.68
CA PHE A 131 -10.80 -11.46 -38.02
C PHE A 131 -9.96 -12.12 -36.92
N LEU A 132 -8.96 -11.41 -36.39
CA LEU A 132 -8.17 -11.89 -35.26
C LEU A 132 -9.03 -12.12 -34.00
N ALA A 133 -9.95 -11.20 -33.69
CA ALA A 133 -10.84 -11.33 -32.54
C ALA A 133 -11.82 -12.51 -32.71
N LYS A 134 -12.30 -12.77 -33.93
CA LYS A 134 -13.19 -13.91 -34.22
C LYS A 134 -12.48 -15.25 -34.08
N GLU A 135 -11.18 -15.30 -34.34
CA GLU A 135 -10.38 -16.53 -34.12
C GLU A 135 -9.97 -16.74 -32.67
N MET A 136 -10.28 -15.83 -31.75
CA MET A 136 -10.05 -16.04 -30.32
C MET A 136 -11.36 -16.47 -29.65
N SER A 137 -11.49 -17.75 -29.34
CA SER A 137 -12.59 -18.25 -28.50
C SER A 137 -12.09 -18.43 -27.08
N ALA A 138 -12.78 -17.80 -26.13
CA ALA A 138 -12.58 -18.11 -24.71
C ALA A 138 -13.21 -19.48 -24.43
N ASP A 139 -12.38 -20.44 -24.01
CA ASP A 139 -12.83 -21.74 -23.55
C ASP A 139 -13.49 -21.56 -22.18
N THR A 140 -14.80 -21.81 -22.07
CA THR A 140 -15.57 -21.55 -20.85
C THR A 140 -15.14 -22.42 -19.68
N ASP A 141 -14.50 -23.55 -19.96
CA ASP A 141 -14.17 -24.55 -18.95
C ASP A 141 -12.77 -24.32 -18.37
N THR A 142 -11.85 -23.75 -19.16
CA THR A 142 -10.45 -23.53 -18.74
C THR A 142 -10.09 -22.06 -18.56
N GLY A 143 -10.90 -21.12 -19.06
CA GLY A 143 -10.60 -19.69 -19.06
C GLY A 143 -9.43 -19.30 -19.99
N ALA A 144 -8.86 -20.27 -20.73
CA ALA A 144 -7.79 -20.02 -21.69
C ALA A 144 -8.37 -19.52 -23.02
N MET A 145 -7.73 -18.52 -23.63
CA MET A 145 -8.04 -18.15 -25.01
C MET A 145 -7.40 -19.16 -25.95
N ARG A 146 -8.19 -19.78 -26.83
CA ARG A 146 -7.71 -20.71 -27.87
C ARG A 146 -7.86 -20.07 -29.25
N VAL A 147 -6.91 -20.34 -30.13
CA VAL A 147 -7.05 -20.06 -31.56
C VAL A 147 -8.10 -21.04 -32.10
N ALA A 148 -9.23 -20.54 -32.60
CA ALA A 148 -10.35 -21.35 -33.05
C ALA A 148 -9.98 -22.27 -34.23
N SER A 149 -8.99 -21.87 -35.05
CA SER A 149 -8.57 -22.61 -36.24
C SER A 149 -7.64 -23.79 -35.92
N THR A 150 -6.76 -23.68 -34.92
CA THR A 150 -5.79 -24.74 -34.56
C THR A 150 -6.15 -25.48 -33.28
N GLY A 151 -7.03 -24.93 -32.46
CA GLY A 151 -7.33 -25.45 -31.12
C GLY A 151 -6.19 -25.26 -30.11
N GLU A 152 -5.07 -24.65 -30.54
CA GLU A 152 -3.94 -24.33 -29.68
C GLU A 152 -4.28 -23.17 -28.75
N ILE A 153 -3.71 -23.20 -27.55
CA ILE A 153 -3.89 -22.13 -26.56
C ILE A 153 -3.16 -20.90 -27.08
N ALA A 154 -3.94 -19.89 -27.47
CA ALA A 154 -3.46 -18.55 -27.79
C ALA A 154 -3.10 -17.87 -26.47
N ALA A 155 -1.98 -18.26 -25.88
CA ALA A 155 -1.42 -17.47 -24.80
C ALA A 155 -1.14 -16.09 -25.39
N VAL A 156 -1.86 -15.06 -24.92
CA VAL A 156 -1.40 -13.67 -25.05
C VAL A 156 -0.09 -13.65 -24.29
N GLN A 157 1.00 -13.91 -25.00
CA GLN A 157 2.35 -13.77 -24.49
C GLN A 157 2.57 -12.27 -24.29
N THR A 158 2.09 -11.72 -23.18
CA THR A 158 3.07 -10.99 -22.39
C THR A 158 4.09 -12.06 -22.01
N SER A 159 5.12 -12.25 -22.83
CA SER A 159 6.20 -13.21 -22.63
C SER A 159 7.00 -12.76 -21.41
N GLY A 160 6.36 -12.87 -20.25
CA GLY A 160 6.99 -12.73 -18.96
C GLY A 160 7.78 -14.00 -18.76
N GLU A 161 9.10 -13.87 -18.82
CA GLU A 161 9.93 -15.02 -18.51
C GLU A 161 9.78 -15.34 -17.02
N THR A 162 9.62 -16.62 -16.74
CA THR A 162 9.37 -17.10 -15.39
C THR A 162 10.59 -17.87 -14.92
N TYR A 163 11.15 -17.46 -13.80
CA TYR A 163 12.31 -18.07 -13.16
C TYR A 163 11.87 -18.80 -11.90
N GLU A 164 12.39 -19.99 -11.62
CA GLU A 164 12.01 -20.77 -10.45
C GLU A 164 12.96 -20.46 -9.29
N LEU A 165 12.39 -20.10 -8.14
CA LEU A 165 13.17 -19.87 -6.93
C LEU A 165 13.49 -21.21 -6.28
N THR A 166 14.77 -21.47 -5.97
CA THR A 166 15.15 -22.69 -5.24
C THR A 166 15.00 -22.45 -3.74
N ASP A 167 14.38 -23.38 -3.03
CA ASP A 167 14.23 -23.31 -1.58
C ASP A 167 15.61 -23.40 -0.89
N LEU A 168 15.80 -22.64 0.20
CA LEU A 168 17.02 -22.73 0.99
C LEU A 168 17.08 -24.07 1.73
N THR A 169 18.26 -24.68 1.80
CA THR A 169 18.47 -25.76 2.76
C THR A 169 18.42 -25.24 4.19
N ALA A 170 18.07 -26.08 5.17
CA ALA A 170 18.02 -25.69 6.58
C ALA A 170 19.35 -25.08 7.08
N GLU A 171 20.49 -25.59 6.59
CA GLU A 171 21.82 -25.05 6.91
C GLU A 171 22.05 -23.67 6.30
N GLN A 172 21.69 -23.47 5.02
CA GLN A 172 21.78 -22.18 4.35
C GLN A 172 20.89 -21.14 5.02
N TYR A 173 19.69 -21.54 5.43
CA TYR A 173 18.77 -20.68 6.16
C TYR A 173 19.37 -20.21 7.49
N GLN A 174 19.97 -21.12 8.28
CA GLN A 174 20.63 -20.77 9.54
C GLN A 174 21.85 -19.86 9.34
N GLU A 175 22.67 -20.13 8.33
CA GLU A 175 23.83 -19.28 8.00
C GLU A 175 23.38 -17.87 7.59
N ARG A 176 22.37 -17.76 6.72
CA ARG A 176 21.81 -16.47 6.29
C ARG A 176 21.15 -15.73 7.44
N ARG A 177 20.40 -16.42 8.30
CA ARG A 177 19.84 -15.86 9.54
C ARG A 177 20.94 -15.26 10.42
N ALA A 178 22.04 -15.98 10.64
CA ALA A 178 23.16 -15.47 11.44
C ALA A 178 23.83 -14.25 10.81
N LEU A 179 24.05 -14.26 9.50
CA LEU A 179 24.61 -13.13 8.75
C LEU A 179 23.71 -11.89 8.86
N VAL A 180 22.41 -12.05 8.62
CA VAL A 180 21.46 -10.94 8.71
C VAL A 180 21.39 -10.38 10.11
N LEU A 181 21.34 -11.24 11.14
CA LEU A 181 21.32 -10.78 12.53
C LEU A 181 22.58 -9.97 12.85
N SER A 182 23.75 -10.38 12.33
CA SER A 182 24.98 -9.60 12.47
C SER A 182 24.94 -8.27 11.71
N GLU A 183 24.40 -8.23 10.48
CA GLU A 183 24.23 -6.98 9.72
C GLU A 183 23.24 -6.02 10.43
N MET A 184 22.20 -6.55 11.06
CA MET A 184 21.24 -5.76 11.86
C MET A 184 21.84 -5.24 13.17
N GLU A 185 22.81 -5.93 13.75
CA GLU A 185 23.57 -5.46 14.92
C GLU A 185 24.51 -4.31 14.55
N GLU A 186 25.15 -4.37 13.38
CA GLU A 186 26.02 -3.31 12.87
C GLU A 186 25.23 -2.07 12.39
N ASP A 187 24.19 -2.27 11.59
CA ASP A 187 23.31 -1.21 11.12
C ASP A 187 21.82 -1.59 11.32
N PRO A 188 21.19 -1.11 12.41
CA PRO A 188 19.77 -1.34 12.70
C PRO A 188 18.78 -0.78 11.67
N HIS A 189 19.28 -0.06 10.64
CA HIS A 189 18.48 0.55 9.59
C HIS A 189 18.67 -0.11 8.21
N SER A 190 19.61 -1.03 8.06
CA SER A 190 19.93 -1.69 6.78
C SER A 190 18.77 -2.50 6.20
N HIS A 191 17.95 -3.12 7.06
CA HIS A 191 16.86 -4.02 6.66
C HIS A 191 15.47 -3.46 7.02
N SER A 192 14.91 -2.64 6.14
CA SER A 192 13.66 -1.90 6.40
C SER A 192 12.43 -2.78 6.69
N HIS A 193 12.26 -3.90 5.98
CA HIS A 193 11.17 -4.87 6.21
C HIS A 193 11.40 -5.69 7.50
N ARG A 194 12.66 -5.92 7.89
CA ARG A 194 13.01 -6.68 9.12
C ARG A 194 12.88 -5.86 10.41
N ARG A 195 12.62 -4.55 10.29
CA ARG A 195 12.50 -3.63 11.43
C ARG A 195 11.18 -3.75 12.16
N HIS A 196 10.09 -4.13 11.48
CA HIS A 196 8.80 -4.37 12.12
C HIS A 196 8.86 -5.57 13.07
N LEU A 197 9.60 -6.61 12.68
CA LEU A 197 9.78 -7.84 13.46
C LEU A 197 10.76 -7.64 14.63
N ALA A 198 11.88 -6.94 14.42
CA ALA A 198 12.82 -6.65 15.50
C ALA A 198 12.31 -5.61 16.52
N LYS A 199 11.41 -4.69 16.14
CA LYS A 199 10.84 -3.70 17.06
C LYS A 199 9.95 -4.35 18.13
N ASN A 200 9.27 -5.45 17.81
CA ASN A 200 8.45 -6.18 18.76
C ASN A 200 9.29 -6.88 19.85
N ASN A 201 10.59 -7.12 19.60
CA ASN A 201 11.49 -7.79 20.54
C ASN A 201 12.36 -6.87 21.42
N LYS A 202 12.25 -5.54 21.30
CA LYS A 202 13.11 -4.61 22.08
C LYS A 202 12.89 -4.65 23.60
N GLY A 203 11.84 -5.33 24.09
CA GLY A 203 11.63 -5.60 25.52
C GLY A 203 12.27 -6.90 26.03
N ASN A 204 12.60 -7.86 25.16
CA ASN A 204 12.96 -9.21 25.55
C ASN A 204 14.46 -9.47 25.32
N LYS A 205 15.30 -9.09 26.30
CA LYS A 205 16.77 -9.37 26.32
C LYS A 205 17.14 -10.86 26.20
N LYS A 206 16.17 -11.78 26.18
CA LYS A 206 16.39 -13.22 26.14
C LYS A 206 16.76 -13.78 24.77
N CYS A 207 16.49 -13.08 23.66
CA CYS A 207 16.83 -13.60 22.32
C CYS A 207 18.34 -13.52 21.99
N ASN A 208 19.11 -12.71 22.73
CA ASN A 208 20.59 -12.62 22.59
C ASN A 208 21.35 -13.48 23.63
N SER A 209 20.66 -14.35 24.36
CA SER A 209 21.31 -15.25 25.33
C SER A 209 21.97 -16.44 24.62
N LYS A 210 23.06 -16.97 25.19
CA LYS A 210 23.75 -18.19 24.69
C LYS A 210 22.82 -19.41 24.57
N ASN A 211 21.69 -19.39 25.28
CA ASN A 211 20.56 -20.31 25.09
C ASN A 211 19.34 -19.45 24.67
N PRO A 212 19.09 -19.25 23.37
CA PRO A 212 17.91 -18.54 22.92
C PRO A 212 16.65 -19.32 23.28
N ASP A 213 15.64 -18.62 23.81
CA ASP A 213 14.31 -19.21 24.05
C ASP A 213 13.77 -19.76 22.71
N PRO A 214 13.15 -20.96 22.66
CA PRO A 214 12.63 -21.53 21.41
C PRO A 214 11.62 -20.62 20.70
N LEU A 215 10.96 -19.73 21.45
CA LEU A 215 9.99 -18.73 20.96
C LEU A 215 10.66 -17.50 20.32
N CYS A 216 11.96 -17.26 20.56
CA CYS A 216 12.76 -16.32 19.76
C CYS A 216 13.13 -16.89 18.38
N ASN A 217 12.75 -18.14 18.10
CA ASN A 217 12.72 -18.73 16.76
C ASN A 217 11.36 -18.56 16.09
N GLY A 218 10.62 -17.48 16.37
CA GLY A 218 9.71 -16.98 15.35
C GLY A 218 10.58 -16.77 14.10
N ASP A 219 10.48 -17.70 13.15
CA ASP A 219 11.33 -17.81 11.99
C ASP A 219 10.97 -16.65 11.06
N ILE A 220 11.49 -15.47 11.41
CA ILE A 220 11.51 -14.30 10.55
C ILE A 220 12.12 -14.80 9.25
N LEU A 221 11.32 -14.88 8.19
CA LEU A 221 11.81 -15.26 6.87
C LEU A 221 12.76 -14.16 6.42
N PHE A 222 14.05 -14.42 6.64
CA PHE A 222 15.09 -13.53 6.20
C PHE A 222 15.14 -13.55 4.68
N ASP A 223 15.22 -14.73 4.08
CA ASP A 223 15.25 -14.92 2.63
C ASP A 223 14.23 -15.99 2.21
N ASN A 224 13.53 -15.76 1.11
CA ASN A 224 12.47 -16.66 0.61
C ASN A 224 13.02 -17.75 -0.33
N GLY A 225 14.26 -17.61 -0.79
CA GLY A 225 14.90 -18.56 -1.68
C GLY A 225 16.21 -18.07 -2.28
N VAL A 226 16.83 -18.93 -3.08
CA VAL A 226 18.13 -18.71 -3.71
C VAL A 226 18.04 -18.88 -5.23
N ILE A 227 18.77 -18.03 -5.95
CA ILE A 227 18.92 -18.08 -7.42
C ILE A 227 20.42 -18.08 -7.73
N PRO A 228 20.92 -18.93 -8.64
CA PRO A 228 22.30 -18.84 -9.11
C PRO A 228 22.61 -17.44 -9.67
N GLU A 229 23.78 -16.89 -9.35
CA GLU A 229 24.15 -15.52 -9.76
C GLU A 229 24.11 -15.32 -11.28
N ALA A 230 24.51 -16.35 -12.03
CA ALA A 230 24.46 -16.31 -13.49
C ALA A 230 23.04 -16.10 -14.03
N GLU A 231 22.05 -16.76 -13.41
CA GLU A 231 20.63 -16.64 -13.77
C GLU A 231 20.05 -15.30 -13.31
N PHE A 232 20.40 -14.86 -12.09
CA PHE A 232 19.97 -13.57 -11.59
C PHE A 232 20.49 -12.39 -12.41
N ARG A 233 21.69 -12.47 -13.01
CA ARG A 233 22.18 -11.45 -13.96
C ARG A 233 21.29 -11.32 -15.19
N ILE A 234 20.69 -12.42 -15.64
CA ILE A 234 19.74 -12.39 -16.76
C ILE A 234 18.44 -11.70 -16.33
N ILE A 235 17.94 -12.01 -15.12
CA ILE A 235 16.77 -11.35 -14.50
C ILE A 235 17.00 -9.84 -14.40
N GLU A 236 18.14 -9.43 -13.82
CA GLU A 236 18.52 -8.03 -13.66
C GLU A 236 18.56 -7.28 -15.00
N GLN A 237 19.18 -7.89 -16.02
CA GLN A 237 19.23 -7.30 -17.35
C GLN A 237 17.84 -7.12 -17.95
N LYS A 238 16.94 -8.09 -17.77
CA LYS A 238 15.56 -8.05 -18.29
C LYS A 238 14.70 -7.01 -17.54
N CYS A 239 14.86 -6.91 -16.23
CA CYS A 239 14.21 -5.88 -15.44
C CYS A 239 14.70 -4.47 -15.80
N THR A 240 16.00 -4.32 -16.11
CA THR A 240 16.55 -3.04 -16.60
C THR A 240 15.98 -2.66 -17.97
N GLN A 241 15.67 -3.66 -18.81
CA GLN A 241 14.99 -3.47 -20.09
C GLN A 241 13.47 -3.27 -19.97
N GLN A 242 12.92 -3.17 -18.74
CA GLN A 242 11.48 -3.06 -18.47
C GLN A 242 10.66 -4.20 -19.08
N LYS A 243 11.26 -5.39 -19.21
CA LYS A 243 10.56 -6.60 -19.61
C LYS A 243 9.86 -7.20 -18.41
N ASN A 244 8.74 -7.88 -18.66
CA ASN A 244 8.04 -8.60 -17.61
C ASN A 244 8.90 -9.79 -17.18
N VAL A 245 9.24 -9.86 -15.88
CA VAL A 245 9.89 -11.04 -15.29
C VAL A 245 9.06 -11.48 -14.10
N ASN A 246 8.75 -12.77 -14.07
CA ASN A 246 8.05 -13.40 -12.98
C ASN A 246 9.00 -14.35 -12.25
N ILE A 247 8.84 -14.46 -10.94
CA ILE A 247 9.44 -15.55 -10.17
C ILE A 247 8.34 -16.48 -9.71
N ARG A 248 8.53 -17.75 -10.04
CA ARG A 248 7.71 -18.85 -9.56
C ARG A 248 8.29 -19.31 -8.23
N ARG A 249 7.45 -19.27 -7.19
CA ARG A 249 7.70 -19.90 -5.91
C ARG A 249 6.89 -21.18 -5.84
N ARG A 250 7.53 -22.26 -5.42
CA ARG A 250 6.88 -23.54 -5.22
C ARG A 250 6.48 -23.62 -3.74
N ARG A 251 5.19 -23.59 -3.46
CA ARG A 251 4.65 -24.07 -2.19
C ARG A 251 4.09 -25.46 -2.47
N ASP A 252 4.29 -26.41 -1.55
CA ASP A 252 4.08 -27.86 -1.79
C ASP A 252 2.93 -28.24 -2.75
N ALA A 253 1.75 -27.59 -2.60
CA ALA A 253 0.59 -27.81 -3.45
C ALA A 253 0.31 -26.69 -4.48
N ASP A 254 0.76 -25.47 -4.23
CA ASP A 254 0.44 -24.28 -5.03
C ASP A 254 1.71 -23.61 -5.54
N THR A 255 1.83 -23.46 -6.86
CA THR A 255 2.88 -22.62 -7.43
C THR A 255 2.34 -21.23 -7.68
N LYS A 256 2.87 -20.25 -6.95
CA LYS A 256 2.56 -18.83 -7.18
C LYS A 256 3.63 -18.21 -8.05
N SER A 257 3.21 -17.39 -9.02
CA SER A 257 4.11 -16.62 -9.87
C SER A 257 3.94 -15.14 -9.55
N ASP A 258 4.97 -14.54 -8.96
CA ASP A 258 4.98 -13.13 -8.59
C ASP A 258 5.72 -12.32 -9.65
N CYS A 259 5.10 -11.26 -10.17
CA CYS A 259 5.75 -10.36 -11.12
C CYS A 259 6.72 -9.43 -10.37
N ILE A 260 8.01 -9.55 -10.67
CA ILE A 260 9.07 -8.78 -9.99
C ILE A 260 9.36 -7.48 -10.70
N CYS A 261 9.33 -7.52 -12.02
CA CYS A 261 9.50 -6.34 -12.81
C CYS A 261 8.52 -6.32 -13.97
N SER A 262 7.91 -5.16 -14.13
CA SER A 262 7.04 -4.75 -15.22
C SER A 262 7.47 -3.35 -15.68
N ARG A 263 6.77 -2.78 -16.67
CA ARG A 263 6.95 -1.37 -17.03
C ARG A 263 6.79 -0.49 -15.79
N GLY A 264 7.73 0.42 -15.55
CA GLY A 264 7.75 1.28 -14.36
C GLY A 264 8.62 0.78 -13.20
N THR A 265 9.17 -0.44 -13.29
CA THR A 265 10.10 -0.96 -12.27
C THR A 265 11.46 -0.27 -12.34
N SER A 266 12.06 0.00 -11.18
CA SER A 266 13.41 0.54 -11.08
C SER A 266 14.37 -0.47 -10.45
N VAL A 267 15.57 -0.59 -11.00
CA VAL A 267 16.64 -1.48 -10.51
C VAL A 267 17.76 -0.61 -9.96
N VAL A 268 18.08 -0.79 -8.68
CA VAL A 268 19.15 -0.06 -7.99
C VAL A 268 20.21 -1.07 -7.58
N VAL A 269 21.39 -0.99 -8.21
CA VAL A 269 22.54 -1.82 -7.86
C VAL A 269 23.40 -1.05 -6.85
N LYS A 270 23.61 -1.63 -5.68
CA LYS A 270 24.53 -1.14 -4.66
C LYS A 270 25.73 -2.07 -4.58
N GLU A 271 26.91 -1.51 -4.83
CA GLU A 271 28.15 -2.21 -4.51
C GLU A 271 28.35 -2.18 -3.00
N LYS A 272 28.38 -3.36 -2.34
CA LYS A 272 28.71 -3.42 -0.92
C LYS A 272 30.18 -2.97 -0.78
N LYS A 273 30.40 -1.88 -0.04
CA LYS A 273 31.77 -1.44 0.28
C LYS A 273 32.46 -2.59 0.99
N LYS A 274 33.59 -3.04 0.44
CA LYS A 274 34.41 -4.11 1.04
C LYS A 274 34.62 -3.82 2.51
N THR A 275 33.94 -4.56 3.39
CA THR A 275 34.25 -4.59 4.80
C THR A 275 35.71 -5.04 4.91
N LYS A 276 36.49 -4.29 5.68
CA LYS A 276 37.93 -4.53 5.82
C LYS A 276 38.10 -5.99 6.25
N ALA A 277 38.80 -6.77 5.43
CA ALA A 277 39.06 -8.17 5.70
C ALA A 277 39.50 -8.34 7.15
N VAL A 278 38.77 -9.17 7.90
CA VAL A 278 39.23 -9.66 9.20
C VAL A 278 40.57 -10.32 8.93
N VAL A 279 41.63 -9.73 9.47
CA VAL A 279 43.00 -10.18 9.24
C VAL A 279 43.17 -11.50 9.97
N ASP A 280 42.98 -12.59 9.24
CA ASP A 280 43.28 -13.92 9.72
C ASP A 280 44.81 -14.10 9.70
N TYR A 281 45.46 -13.87 10.84
CA TYR A 281 46.91 -13.67 10.99
C TYR A 281 47.81 -14.84 10.53
N LYS A 282 47.24 -15.96 10.05
CA LYS A 282 48.01 -17.18 9.74
C LYS A 282 47.98 -17.63 8.28
N LYS A 283 47.19 -17.01 7.40
CA LYS A 283 47.19 -17.35 5.96
C LYS A 283 47.34 -16.06 5.16
N GLY A 284 48.43 -15.95 4.40
CA GLY A 284 48.76 -14.76 3.61
C GLY A 284 47.57 -14.28 2.74
N PRO A 285 47.53 -12.97 2.43
CA PRO A 285 46.34 -12.32 1.87
C PRO A 285 46.03 -12.84 0.46
N ARG A 286 45.14 -13.83 0.37
CA ARG A 286 44.47 -14.14 -0.89
C ARG A 286 43.41 -13.07 -1.12
N LYS A 287 43.70 -12.13 -2.03
CA LYS A 287 42.72 -11.16 -2.52
C LYS A 287 41.69 -11.89 -3.39
N ASN A 288 40.74 -12.61 -2.79
CA ASN A 288 39.51 -12.90 -3.50
C ASN A 288 38.81 -11.55 -3.72
N LYS A 289 38.59 -11.19 -4.98
CA LYS A 289 37.71 -10.08 -5.32
C LYS A 289 36.32 -10.55 -4.92
N ASN A 290 35.87 -10.25 -3.70
CA ASN A 290 34.46 -10.40 -3.37
C ASN A 290 33.67 -9.54 -4.36
N THR A 291 32.84 -10.22 -5.14
CA THR A 291 31.86 -9.65 -6.06
C THR A 291 30.51 -9.54 -5.37
N ASP A 292 30.53 -9.37 -4.03
CA ASP A 292 29.31 -9.22 -3.25
C ASP A 292 28.60 -7.95 -3.70
N ARG A 293 27.37 -8.12 -4.16
CA ARG A 293 26.54 -7.03 -4.67
C ARG A 293 25.14 -7.17 -4.10
N GLU A 294 24.54 -6.03 -3.81
CA GLU A 294 23.16 -5.91 -3.38
C GLU A 294 22.38 -5.26 -4.52
N VAL A 295 21.32 -5.92 -4.98
CA VAL A 295 20.43 -5.39 -6.03
C VAL A 295 19.06 -5.20 -5.42
N ILE A 296 18.52 -3.99 -5.53
CA ILE A 296 17.19 -3.63 -5.06
C ILE A 296 16.31 -3.36 -6.26
N ILE A 297 15.28 -4.17 -6.46
CA ILE A 297 14.26 -3.95 -7.49
C ILE A 297 13.04 -3.34 -6.80
N VAL A 298 12.61 -2.17 -7.26
CA VAL A 298 11.44 -1.46 -6.72
C VAL A 298 10.36 -1.47 -7.78
N SER A 299 9.26 -2.18 -7.50
CA SER A 299 8.07 -2.24 -8.35
C SER A 299 7.33 -0.90 -8.39
N GLU A 300 6.40 -0.75 -9.34
CA GLU A 300 5.52 0.42 -9.47
C GLU A 300 4.71 0.69 -8.19
N ASP A 301 4.29 -0.39 -7.50
CA ASP A 301 3.59 -0.33 -6.21
C ASP A 301 4.50 0.09 -5.03
N LYS A 302 5.77 0.44 -5.30
CA LYS A 302 6.82 0.73 -4.30
C LYS A 302 7.22 -0.45 -3.41
N ARG A 303 6.70 -1.65 -3.67
CA ARG A 303 7.18 -2.89 -3.07
C ARG A 303 8.60 -3.16 -3.52
N LYS A 304 9.43 -3.68 -2.63
CA LYS A 304 10.86 -3.90 -2.88
C LYS A 304 11.21 -5.38 -2.89
N LEU A 305 12.09 -5.76 -3.80
CA LEU A 305 12.82 -7.01 -3.78
C LEU A 305 14.29 -6.67 -3.51
N ASN A 306 14.85 -7.22 -2.45
CA ASN A 306 16.28 -7.11 -2.14
C ASN A 306 16.95 -8.43 -2.50
N VAL A 307 18.05 -8.34 -3.24
CA VAL A 307 18.79 -9.50 -3.71
C VAL A 307 20.25 -9.35 -3.31
N ASP A 308 20.69 -10.20 -2.39
CA ASP A 308 22.06 -10.26 -1.91
C ASP A 308 22.81 -11.39 -2.62
N CYS A 309 23.76 -11.06 -3.50
CA CYS A 309 24.58 -12.05 -4.17
C CYS A 309 25.90 -12.29 -3.42
N VAL A 310 26.12 -13.51 -2.96
CA VAL A 310 27.31 -13.95 -2.21
C VAL A 310 27.75 -15.33 -2.72
N ASN A 311 29.04 -15.50 -3.01
CA ASN A 311 29.63 -16.78 -3.43
C ASN A 311 28.95 -17.44 -4.66
N GLY A 312 28.48 -16.65 -5.63
CA GLY A 312 27.84 -17.17 -6.83
C GLY A 312 26.35 -17.53 -6.67
N ASN A 313 25.76 -17.27 -5.50
CA ASN A 313 24.34 -17.46 -5.23
C ASN A 313 23.72 -16.12 -4.80
N CYS A 314 22.51 -15.84 -5.26
CA CYS A 314 21.75 -14.63 -4.96
C CYS A 314 20.54 -14.98 -4.10
N TYR A 315 20.53 -14.48 -2.87
CA TYR A 315 19.47 -14.68 -1.89
C TYR A 315 18.43 -13.58 -2.05
N VAL A 316 17.17 -13.98 -2.18
CA VAL A 316 16.08 -13.08 -2.54
C VAL A 316 15.16 -12.86 -1.33
N SER A 317 14.94 -11.60 -0.98
CA SER A 317 14.06 -11.17 0.12
C SER A 317 13.24 -9.94 -0.29
N GLY A 318 12.26 -9.56 0.54
CA GLY A 318 11.51 -8.31 0.39
C GLY A 318 10.01 -8.49 0.12
N ASP A 319 9.31 -7.36 0.18
CA ASP A 319 7.85 -7.23 0.24
C ASP A 319 7.14 -7.81 -1.00
N ILE A 320 7.81 -7.85 -2.15
CA ILE A 320 7.23 -8.41 -3.39
C ILE A 320 6.90 -9.90 -3.24
N LEU A 321 7.65 -10.62 -2.40
CA LEU A 321 7.49 -12.06 -2.20
C LEU A 321 6.57 -12.40 -1.01
N LEU A 322 6.11 -11.42 -0.24
CA LEU A 322 5.20 -11.67 0.86
C LEU A 322 3.80 -11.99 0.34
N GLY A 323 3.10 -12.89 1.05
CA GLY A 323 1.71 -13.24 0.81
C GLY A 323 0.79 -12.06 1.09
N GLN A 324 -0.03 -11.73 0.10
CA GLN A 324 -1.11 -10.77 0.18
C GLN A 324 -2.34 -11.40 0.83
N TYR A 325 -3.34 -10.57 1.14
CA TYR A 325 -4.60 -11.03 1.71
C TYR A 325 -5.25 -12.11 0.84
N GLY A 326 -5.55 -13.26 1.43
CA GLY A 326 -6.13 -14.42 0.75
C GLY A 326 -5.11 -15.42 0.20
N ASP A 327 -3.81 -15.09 0.19
CA ASP A 327 -2.78 -16.04 -0.21
C ASP A 327 -2.60 -17.14 0.85
N THR A 328 -2.20 -18.33 0.40
CA THR A 328 -1.73 -19.39 1.28
C THR A 328 -0.42 -18.99 1.97
N CYS A 329 -0.20 -19.47 3.19
CA CYS A 329 1.03 -19.25 3.96
C CYS A 329 1.33 -20.49 4.81
N ASP A 330 2.59 -20.75 5.11
CA ASP A 330 2.98 -21.73 6.14
C ASP A 330 2.84 -21.09 7.52
N ILE A 331 2.16 -21.74 8.45
CA ILE A 331 1.92 -21.19 9.79
C ILE A 331 3.21 -21.09 10.61
N ASN A 332 4.23 -21.87 10.26
CA ASN A 332 5.53 -21.82 10.91
C ASN A 332 6.41 -20.70 10.37
N LEU A 333 6.02 -20.08 9.25
CA LEU A 333 6.79 -19.05 8.57
C LEU A 333 6.00 -17.74 8.51
N ASP A 334 6.63 -16.62 8.83
CA ASP A 334 6.00 -15.31 8.68
C ASP A 334 6.05 -14.85 7.22
N GLU A 335 5.22 -15.48 6.39
CA GLU A 335 5.17 -15.26 4.93
C GLU A 335 4.27 -14.10 4.52
N CYS A 336 3.45 -13.57 5.42
CA CYS A 336 2.43 -12.60 5.08
C CYS A 336 2.98 -11.16 5.06
N GLU A 337 2.31 -10.26 4.33
CA GLU A 337 2.61 -8.83 4.36
C GLU A 337 2.50 -8.28 5.80
N ALA A 338 3.22 -7.21 6.13
CA ALA A 338 3.45 -6.75 7.51
C ALA A 338 2.18 -6.50 8.38
N ASP A 339 1.00 -6.34 7.76
CA ASP A 339 -0.29 -6.11 8.43
C ASP A 339 -1.22 -7.34 8.39
N LEU A 340 -0.71 -8.49 7.94
CA LEU A 340 -1.43 -9.74 7.79
C LEU A 340 -0.81 -10.82 8.68
N VAL A 341 -1.65 -11.74 9.13
CA VAL A 341 -1.24 -12.92 9.92
C VAL A 341 -1.64 -14.17 9.17
N CYS A 342 -0.81 -15.21 9.24
CA CYS A 342 -1.15 -16.51 8.70
C CYS A 342 -2.20 -17.21 9.58
N ASP A 343 -3.47 -17.20 9.17
CA ASP A 343 -4.57 -17.80 9.93
C ASP A 343 -4.84 -19.24 9.47
N SER A 344 -4.56 -20.18 10.37
CA SER A 344 -4.82 -21.61 10.20
C SER A 344 -6.30 -21.97 10.16
N SER A 345 -7.15 -21.17 10.83
CA SER A 345 -8.57 -21.47 10.99
C SER A 345 -9.37 -21.25 9.71
N ALA A 346 -8.84 -20.43 8.79
CA ALA A 346 -9.43 -20.17 7.49
C ALA A 346 -9.19 -21.31 6.49
N SER A 347 -8.20 -22.17 6.72
CA SER A 347 -7.94 -23.35 5.88
C SER A 347 -8.89 -24.49 6.26
N SER A 348 -10.02 -24.60 5.55
CA SER A 348 -11.00 -25.67 5.76
C SER A 348 -10.45 -27.08 5.42
N THR A 349 -9.29 -27.13 4.79
CA THR A 349 -8.61 -28.35 4.35
C THR A 349 -7.85 -28.98 5.52
N LYS A 350 -8.52 -29.87 6.26
CA LYS A 350 -7.90 -30.81 7.21
C LYS A 350 -7.00 -31.80 6.46
N ILE A 351 -5.85 -31.35 5.95
CA ILE A 351 -4.85 -32.23 5.36
C ILE A 351 -4.16 -32.95 6.52
N ARG A 352 -4.45 -34.25 6.62
CA ARG A 352 -3.80 -35.16 7.57
C ARG A 352 -2.34 -35.39 7.14
N ARG A 353 -1.40 -34.50 7.50
CA ARG A 353 0.01 -34.79 7.87
C ARG A 353 0.89 -33.52 7.88
N SER A 354 1.59 -33.35 9.00
CA SER A 354 2.82 -32.60 9.29
C SER A 354 3.04 -31.14 8.90
N ILE A 355 2.32 -30.53 7.95
CA ILE A 355 2.54 -29.11 7.60
C ILE A 355 1.21 -28.37 7.75
N GLN A 356 1.18 -27.44 8.71
CA GLN A 356 0.02 -26.60 8.94
C GLN A 356 0.12 -25.40 7.99
N TYR A 357 -0.80 -25.33 7.03
CA TYR A 357 -0.97 -24.18 6.15
C TYR A 357 -2.13 -23.29 6.62
N GLY A 358 -1.97 -21.99 6.47
CA GLY A 358 -2.99 -20.97 6.72
C GLY A 358 -3.27 -20.11 5.49
N ILE A 359 -4.05 -19.07 5.72
CA ILE A 359 -4.32 -18.02 4.72
C ILE A 359 -3.92 -16.68 5.33
N CYS A 360 -3.18 -15.86 4.59
CA CYS A 360 -2.84 -14.51 5.01
C CYS A 360 -4.13 -13.69 5.13
N THR A 361 -4.47 -13.28 6.35
CA THR A 361 -5.68 -12.50 6.64
C THR A 361 -5.33 -11.34 7.55
N TYR A 362 -6.15 -10.30 7.52
CA TYR A 362 -6.05 -9.29 8.56
C TYR A 362 -6.35 -9.93 9.92
N PRO A 363 -5.63 -9.54 10.99
CA PRO A 363 -6.00 -9.92 12.34
C PRO A 363 -7.46 -9.51 12.57
N ARG A 364 -8.32 -10.49 12.85
CA ARG A 364 -9.76 -10.25 12.96
C ARG A 364 -10.06 -9.54 14.28
N PHE A 365 -10.85 -8.48 14.21
CA PHE A 365 -11.51 -7.90 15.37
C PHE A 365 -12.67 -8.82 15.76
N VAL A 366 -12.82 -9.13 17.06
CA VAL A 366 -13.93 -9.96 17.59
C VAL A 366 -13.77 -11.46 17.26
N VAL A 367 -12.65 -12.06 17.66
CA VAL A 367 -12.49 -13.52 17.53
C VAL A 367 -13.06 -14.26 18.75
N ARG A 368 -13.69 -15.40 18.49
CA ARG A 368 -14.13 -16.35 19.53
C ARG A 368 -12.93 -17.17 20.00
N SER A 369 -13.14 -18.07 20.97
CA SER A 369 -12.13 -18.95 21.58
C SER A 369 -11.05 -19.43 20.60
N GLY A 370 -9.79 -19.15 20.90
CA GLY A 370 -8.63 -19.67 20.15
C GLY A 370 -8.24 -18.87 18.91
N GLY A 371 -8.92 -17.77 18.60
CA GLY A 371 -8.52 -16.88 17.52
C GLY A 371 -7.44 -15.88 17.91
N VAL A 372 -6.69 -15.42 16.91
CA VAL A 372 -5.64 -14.40 17.08
C VAL A 372 -6.26 -13.00 17.19
N CYS A 373 -5.86 -12.23 18.18
CA CYS A 373 -6.34 -10.87 18.44
C CYS A 373 -5.16 -9.90 18.56
N ASP A 374 -5.41 -8.61 18.30
CA ASP A 374 -4.39 -7.59 18.47
C ASP A 374 -4.47 -6.95 19.87
N THR A 375 -3.43 -7.16 20.68
CA THR A 375 -3.39 -6.72 22.08
C THR A 375 -3.30 -5.19 22.22
N SER A 376 -2.93 -4.47 21.15
CA SER A 376 -2.87 -3.00 21.16
C SER A 376 -4.26 -2.37 21.28
N TYR A 377 -5.31 -3.12 20.92
CA TYR A 377 -6.71 -2.74 21.12
C TYR A 377 -7.24 -3.06 22.53
N GLY A 378 -6.40 -3.58 23.43
CA GLY A 378 -6.73 -3.89 24.81
C GLY A 378 -7.31 -5.29 25.00
N LEU A 379 -7.68 -5.61 26.25
CA LEU A 379 -8.20 -6.93 26.63
C LEU A 379 -9.49 -7.29 25.89
N ASP A 380 -10.26 -6.30 25.44
CA ASP A 380 -11.53 -6.49 24.73
C ASP A 380 -11.38 -6.59 23.19
N ALA A 381 -10.16 -6.82 22.68
CA ALA A 381 -9.94 -7.07 21.24
C ALA A 381 -10.67 -8.34 20.72
N CYS A 382 -11.09 -9.20 21.64
CA CYS A 382 -11.82 -10.43 21.39
C CYS A 382 -13.34 -10.25 21.47
N GLY A 383 -14.10 -11.19 20.90
CA GLY A 383 -15.56 -11.11 20.93
C GLY A 383 -16.15 -11.27 22.33
N ASN A 384 -17.42 -10.88 22.50
CA ASN A 384 -18.12 -10.94 23.80
C ASN A 384 -17.87 -12.26 24.55
N GLY A 385 -17.38 -12.14 25.78
CA GLY A 385 -17.05 -13.28 26.64
C GLY A 385 -15.65 -13.86 26.43
N TYR A 386 -14.79 -13.20 25.65
CA TYR A 386 -13.39 -13.54 25.46
C TYR A 386 -12.51 -12.31 25.74
N TYR A 387 -11.26 -12.54 26.12
CA TYR A 387 -10.27 -11.48 26.31
C TYR A 387 -8.96 -11.86 25.61
N CYS A 388 -8.25 -10.84 25.13
CA CYS A 388 -7.01 -11.00 24.38
C CYS A 388 -5.83 -11.14 25.33
N LEU A 389 -5.26 -12.34 25.43
CA LEU A 389 -4.05 -12.60 26.20
C LEU A 389 -2.83 -12.60 25.28
N SER A 390 -1.81 -11.79 25.60
CA SER A 390 -0.49 -11.98 25.01
C SER A 390 0.04 -13.37 25.35
N GLU A 391 0.73 -14.03 24.42
CA GLU A 391 1.38 -15.34 24.63
C GLU A 391 2.30 -15.35 25.85
N ASP A 392 2.88 -14.19 26.19
CA ASP A 392 3.75 -14.02 27.36
C ASP A 392 3.06 -14.43 28.68
N TYR A 393 1.73 -14.47 28.73
CA TYR A 393 0.94 -14.82 29.93
C TYR A 393 0.58 -16.32 30.03
N VAL A 394 0.54 -17.06 28.92
CA VAL A 394 -0.06 -18.42 28.91
C VAL A 394 0.95 -19.51 29.32
N ASN A 395 2.25 -19.27 29.12
CA ASN A 395 3.30 -20.20 29.53
C ASN A 395 3.75 -19.93 30.98
N GLY A 396 3.00 -20.49 31.94
CA GLY A 396 3.09 -20.26 33.39
C GLY A 396 4.40 -20.67 34.11
N ASN A 397 5.53 -20.06 33.77
CA ASN A 397 6.78 -20.14 34.54
C ASN A 397 7.32 -18.77 34.99
N GLY A 398 6.46 -17.74 35.03
CA GLY A 398 6.82 -16.39 35.47
C GLY A 398 6.91 -16.26 36.99
N ASN A 399 8.11 -16.38 37.56
CA ASN A 399 8.41 -15.84 38.89
C ASN A 399 8.18 -14.32 38.88
N LEU A 400 7.15 -13.86 39.61
CA LEU A 400 6.89 -12.44 39.82
C LEU A 400 8.03 -11.81 40.62
N ARG A 401 8.91 -11.06 39.95
CA ARG A 401 9.69 -10.02 40.63
C ARG A 401 8.78 -8.82 40.85
N SER A 402 8.20 -8.74 42.04
CA SER A 402 7.62 -7.52 42.59
C SER A 402 8.71 -6.44 42.60
N GLY A 403 8.67 -5.53 41.62
CA GLY A 403 9.41 -4.29 41.66
C GLY A 403 8.88 -3.45 42.82
N GLY A 404 9.65 -3.36 43.89
CA GLY A 404 9.34 -2.55 45.05
C GLY A 404 9.11 -1.09 44.64
N SER A 405 7.84 -0.69 44.61
CA SER A 405 7.47 0.71 44.72
C SER A 405 7.45 1.04 46.20
N SER A 406 8.28 2.01 46.58
CA SER A 406 8.37 2.59 47.92
C SER A 406 6.99 3.10 48.35
N SER A 407 6.36 2.38 49.27
CA SER A 407 5.16 2.82 49.97
C SER A 407 5.51 4.04 50.83
N SER A 408 5.00 5.22 50.48
CA SER A 408 4.85 6.30 51.44
C SER A 408 3.53 6.08 52.19
N LEU A 409 3.69 5.82 53.48
CA LEU A 409 2.65 5.62 54.47
C LEU A 409 1.98 6.98 54.76
N ASN A 410 0.67 7.10 54.56
CA ASN A 410 -0.12 8.21 55.10
C ASN A 410 -1.13 7.67 56.10
N ILE A 411 -0.81 7.84 57.38
CA ILE A 411 -1.73 7.69 58.51
C ILE A 411 -2.30 9.08 58.79
N VAL A 412 -3.63 9.21 58.83
CA VAL A 412 -4.32 10.39 59.36
C VAL A 412 -4.99 9.99 60.66
N GLY A 413 -4.57 10.64 61.76
CA GLY A 413 -5.14 10.49 63.09
C GLY A 413 -4.64 11.58 64.06
N SER A 414 -5.48 12.60 64.23
CA SER A 414 -5.72 13.44 65.42
C SER A 414 -4.57 14.06 66.23
N SER A 415 -3.60 14.74 65.60
CA SER A 415 -3.06 16.04 66.06
C SER A 415 -1.78 16.44 65.31
N GLY A 416 -1.84 17.54 64.54
CA GLY A 416 -0.66 18.36 64.23
C GLY A 416 0.08 18.05 62.92
N SER A 417 0.21 19.08 62.09
CA SER A 417 0.90 19.14 60.79
C SER A 417 2.42 19.30 60.92
N ILE A 418 3.21 18.66 60.05
CA ILE A 418 4.54 19.14 59.66
C ILE A 418 4.66 19.06 58.14
N SER A 419 5.02 20.19 57.55
CA SER A 419 5.22 20.43 56.12
C SER A 419 6.67 20.19 55.74
N VAL A 420 6.94 19.41 54.68
CA VAL A 420 8.23 19.45 53.98
C VAL A 420 8.04 19.21 52.47
N GLY A 421 8.26 20.28 51.70
CA GLY A 421 9.10 20.30 50.48
C GLY A 421 8.68 19.51 49.23
N ASN A 422 8.19 20.25 48.24
CA ASN A 422 7.98 19.89 46.83
C ASN A 422 9.10 19.06 46.16
N VAL A 423 8.72 18.01 45.43
CA VAL A 423 9.34 17.64 44.15
C VAL A 423 8.23 17.25 43.16
N ALA A 424 8.15 17.99 42.07
CA ALA A 424 7.22 17.77 40.97
C ALA A 424 7.50 16.43 40.26
N SER A 425 6.46 15.62 40.08
CA SER A 425 6.50 14.46 39.18
C SER A 425 5.35 14.55 38.19
N SER A 426 5.73 14.76 36.94
CA SER A 426 4.89 14.88 35.76
C SER A 426 4.15 13.56 35.48
N ASN A 427 2.87 13.66 35.12
CA ASN A 427 2.08 12.55 34.59
C ASN A 427 2.71 11.97 33.31
N ALA A 428 3.53 10.94 33.45
CA ALA A 428 3.93 10.08 32.35
C ALA A 428 3.08 8.80 32.39
N ARG A 429 2.07 8.72 31.52
CA ARG A 429 1.46 7.43 31.15
C ARG A 429 2.53 6.63 30.40
N THR A 430 3.23 5.75 31.09
CA THR A 430 4.11 4.75 30.48
C THR A 430 3.23 3.72 29.77
N ARG A 431 2.97 3.94 28.46
CA ARG A 431 2.51 2.88 27.55
C ARG A 431 3.71 1.96 27.30
N SER A 432 3.72 0.80 27.94
CA SER A 432 4.61 -0.30 27.56
C SER A 432 3.96 -1.03 26.38
N THR A 433 4.51 -0.89 25.17
CA THR A 433 4.04 -1.61 23.98
C THR A 433 4.65 -3.01 23.98
N VAL A 434 3.92 -3.95 24.56
CA VAL A 434 4.15 -5.40 24.46
C VAL A 434 3.56 -5.89 23.12
N SER A 435 4.05 -7.02 22.59
CA SER A 435 3.62 -7.66 21.33
C SER A 435 2.14 -7.42 21.00
N SER A 436 1.85 -6.84 19.83
CA SER A 436 0.49 -6.48 19.41
C SER A 436 -0.35 -7.68 18.99
N VAL A 437 0.02 -8.91 19.37
CA VAL A 437 -0.69 -10.13 18.96
C VAL A 437 -0.86 -11.05 20.18
N GLY A 438 -2.08 -11.51 20.39
CA GLY A 438 -2.48 -12.40 21.48
C GLY A 438 -3.53 -13.38 21.02
N TYR A 439 -4.04 -14.20 21.94
CA TYR A 439 -5.09 -15.17 21.66
C TYR A 439 -6.34 -14.90 22.50
N CYS A 440 -7.50 -15.10 21.88
CA CYS A 440 -8.78 -14.95 22.54
C CYS A 440 -9.08 -16.13 23.46
N THR A 441 -8.97 -15.88 24.77
CA THR A 441 -9.32 -16.84 25.83
C THR A 441 -10.69 -16.51 26.42
N LYS A 442 -11.47 -17.54 26.75
CA LYS A 442 -12.82 -17.37 27.31
C LYS A 442 -12.75 -16.79 28.71
N ARG A 443 -13.59 -15.79 29.02
CA ARG A 443 -13.80 -15.32 30.40
C ARG A 443 -14.41 -16.45 31.24
N VAL A 444 -13.91 -16.61 32.45
CA VAL A 444 -14.22 -17.74 33.32
C VAL A 444 -15.36 -17.35 34.26
N GLY A 445 -16.34 -18.27 34.40
CA GLY A 445 -17.48 -18.09 35.30
C GLY A 445 -17.12 -18.36 36.76
N ASN A 446 -18.14 -18.32 37.64
CA ASN A 446 -17.99 -18.65 39.05
C ASN A 446 -17.23 -19.98 39.27
N GLY A 447 -16.25 -19.98 40.17
CA GLY A 447 -15.45 -21.15 40.53
C GLY A 447 -14.41 -21.58 39.49
N GLY A 448 -14.27 -20.86 38.39
CA GLY A 448 -13.20 -21.11 37.42
C GLY A 448 -11.90 -20.41 37.79
N ASP A 449 -10.78 -21.04 37.45
CA ASP A 449 -9.45 -20.51 37.72
C ASP A 449 -9.22 -19.22 36.93
N CYS A 450 -8.65 -18.23 37.59
CA CYS A 450 -8.39 -16.91 37.03
C CYS A 450 -7.00 -16.41 37.41
N PHE A 451 -6.42 -15.64 36.52
CA PHE A 451 -5.08 -15.09 36.67
C PHE A 451 -5.10 -13.58 36.99
N SER A 452 -6.19 -12.91 36.64
CA SER A 452 -6.45 -11.50 36.91
C SER A 452 -7.96 -11.29 37.10
N GLY A 453 -8.35 -10.16 37.70
CA GLY A 453 -9.76 -9.80 37.87
C GLY A 453 -10.55 -9.81 36.56
N ASP A 454 -9.90 -9.43 35.46
CA ASP A 454 -10.51 -9.31 34.13
C ASP A 454 -10.69 -10.66 33.43
N ALA A 455 -10.06 -11.73 33.95
CA ALA A 455 -10.31 -13.09 33.46
C ALA A 455 -11.71 -13.59 33.83
N CYS A 456 -12.39 -12.94 34.77
CA CYS A 456 -13.73 -13.32 35.21
C CYS A 456 -14.84 -12.70 34.35
N ILE A 457 -15.97 -13.39 34.21
CA ILE A 457 -17.17 -12.78 33.61
C ILE A 457 -17.68 -11.61 34.48
N ASP A 458 -18.42 -10.68 33.87
CA ASP A 458 -18.91 -9.50 34.58
C ASP A 458 -19.71 -9.86 35.84
N GLY A 459 -19.42 -9.17 36.94
CA GLY A 459 -20.01 -9.43 38.27
C GLY A 459 -19.22 -10.41 39.15
N TYR A 460 -18.06 -10.89 38.69
CA TYR A 460 -17.16 -11.77 39.42
C TYR A 460 -15.80 -11.10 39.59
N SER A 461 -15.11 -11.39 40.69
CA SER A 461 -13.74 -10.94 40.94
C SER A 461 -12.82 -12.14 41.10
N CYS A 462 -11.61 -12.01 40.58
CA CYS A 462 -10.58 -13.02 40.76
C CYS A 462 -9.97 -12.89 42.16
N ILE A 463 -10.28 -13.83 43.05
CA ILE A 463 -9.67 -13.87 44.38
C ILE A 463 -8.46 -14.80 44.31
N GLY A 464 -7.27 -14.19 44.26
CA GLY A 464 -6.00 -14.89 44.34
C GLY A 464 -5.52 -15.05 45.78
N ASN A 465 -4.85 -16.16 46.08
CA ASN A 465 -4.25 -16.50 47.39
C ASN A 465 -3.08 -15.59 47.80
N GLY A 466 -2.89 -14.42 47.17
CA GLY A 466 -1.74 -13.53 47.36
C GLY A 466 -2.07 -12.08 47.75
N GLY A 467 -3.34 -11.73 47.92
CA GLY A 467 -3.74 -10.40 48.40
C GLY A 467 -4.08 -10.45 49.88
N ALA A 468 -3.14 -10.06 50.75
CA ALA A 468 -3.38 -9.90 52.17
C ALA A 468 -4.56 -8.94 52.41
N VAL A 469 -5.69 -9.49 52.84
CA VAL A 469 -6.70 -8.72 53.57
C VAL A 469 -6.10 -8.44 54.95
N VAL A 470 -5.73 -7.18 55.20
CA VAL A 470 -5.22 -6.75 56.51
C VAL A 470 -6.32 -6.99 57.55
N GLY A 471 -6.14 -7.99 58.41
CA GLY A 471 -7.05 -8.22 59.54
C GLY A 471 -7.19 -9.65 60.08
N ALA A 472 -6.45 -10.66 59.60
CA ALA A 472 -6.47 -11.99 60.21
C ALA A 472 -5.09 -12.66 60.16
N SER A 473 -4.70 -13.22 61.31
CA SER A 473 -3.46 -13.94 61.54
C SER A 473 -3.28 -15.15 60.61
N ALA A 474 -2.03 -15.36 60.20
CA ALA A 474 -1.55 -16.37 59.26
C ALA A 474 -2.09 -17.79 59.51
N GLY A 475 -2.54 -18.43 58.43
CA GLY A 475 -2.79 -19.86 58.36
C GLY A 475 -2.66 -20.32 56.91
N SER A 476 -1.65 -21.14 56.63
CA SER A 476 -1.39 -21.77 55.34
C SER A 476 -2.58 -22.63 54.89
N ALA A 477 -3.09 -22.42 53.68
CA ALA A 477 -4.21 -23.19 53.14
C ALA A 477 -3.73 -24.41 52.35
N GLY A 478 -3.95 -25.61 52.89
CA GLY A 478 -3.92 -26.87 52.15
C GLY A 478 -5.34 -27.25 51.67
N ARG A 479 -5.45 -27.85 50.48
CA ARG A 479 -6.73 -28.41 50.00
C ARG A 479 -6.85 -29.86 50.45
N ILE A 480 -7.88 -30.17 51.23
CA ILE A 480 -8.24 -31.56 51.56
C ILE A 480 -9.00 -32.13 50.36
N VAL A 481 -8.48 -33.19 49.75
CA VAL A 481 -9.17 -33.95 48.71
C VAL A 481 -9.48 -35.34 49.25
N GLY A 482 -10.76 -35.59 49.51
CA GLY A 482 -11.28 -36.91 49.86
C GLY A 482 -11.28 -37.25 51.36
N PRO A 483 -12.04 -38.29 51.76
CA PRO A 483 -12.29 -38.65 53.16
C PRO A 483 -11.08 -39.25 53.91
N SER A 484 -9.91 -39.39 53.27
CA SER A 484 -8.71 -40.04 53.83
C SER A 484 -7.61 -39.08 54.29
N GLY A 485 -7.81 -37.75 54.23
CA GLY A 485 -6.97 -36.79 54.96
C GLY A 485 -5.51 -36.66 54.50
N VAL A 486 -5.17 -37.03 53.26
CA VAL A 486 -3.83 -36.76 52.70
C VAL A 486 -3.77 -35.30 52.25
N VAL A 487 -2.78 -34.56 52.77
CA VAL A 487 -2.49 -33.16 52.40
C VAL A 487 -1.29 -33.15 51.46
N GLU A 488 -1.52 -32.90 50.18
CA GLU A 488 -0.43 -32.64 49.21
C GLU A 488 -0.03 -31.17 49.22
N TRP A 489 1.28 -30.92 49.33
CA TRP A 489 1.88 -29.59 49.24
C TRP A 489 2.66 -29.48 47.93
N GLY A 490 2.17 -28.67 47.00
CA GLY A 490 2.84 -28.37 45.73
C GLY A 490 3.28 -26.90 45.65
N ASN A 491 4.35 -26.62 44.90
CA ASN A 491 4.76 -25.26 44.54
C ASN A 491 3.62 -24.56 43.79
N VAL A 492 2.95 -23.61 44.46
CA VAL A 492 1.79 -22.90 43.94
C VAL A 492 2.21 -21.74 43.05
N ALA A 493 1.97 -21.86 41.74
CA ALA A 493 1.78 -20.69 40.90
C ALA A 493 0.49 -19.95 41.36
N SER A 494 0.51 -18.62 41.27
CA SER A 494 -0.53 -17.73 41.80
C SER A 494 -1.83 -17.79 40.98
N TYR A 495 -2.60 -18.87 41.09
CA TYR A 495 -3.95 -18.97 40.53
C TYR A 495 -4.97 -18.47 41.57
N GLY A 496 -5.90 -17.62 41.14
CA GLY A 496 -7.13 -17.30 41.88
C GLY A 496 -8.33 -18.05 41.32
N TRP A 497 -9.50 -17.89 41.94
CA TRP A 497 -10.76 -18.33 41.35
C TRP A 497 -11.76 -17.18 41.26
N CYS A 498 -12.55 -17.17 40.20
CA CYS A 498 -13.60 -16.19 40.01
C CYS A 498 -14.72 -16.44 41.00
N THR A 499 -14.94 -15.55 41.97
CA THR A 499 -16.11 -15.61 42.85
C THR A 499 -17.08 -14.48 42.54
N LYS A 500 -18.36 -14.74 42.74
CA LYS A 500 -19.39 -13.71 42.61
C LYS A 500 -19.11 -12.64 43.65
N ASN A 501 -19.13 -11.36 43.27
CA ASN A 501 -19.06 -10.27 44.23
C ASN A 501 -20.30 -10.32 45.13
N THR A 502 -20.21 -11.03 46.25
CA THR A 502 -21.19 -10.97 47.33
C THR A 502 -20.94 -9.67 48.07
N ARG A 503 -21.66 -8.61 47.68
CA ARG A 503 -21.78 -7.45 48.55
C ARG A 503 -22.31 -7.94 49.90
N ALA A 504 -21.45 -7.92 50.91
CA ALA A 504 -21.86 -7.99 52.30
C ALA A 504 -22.83 -6.82 52.53
N SER A 505 -24.11 -7.16 52.62
CA SER A 505 -25.17 -6.30 53.08
C SER A 505 -24.92 -5.95 54.55
N SER A 506 -24.26 -4.82 54.79
CA SER A 506 -24.50 -3.99 55.97
C SER A 506 -25.25 -2.75 55.49
N GLY A 507 -26.38 -2.48 56.15
CA GLY A 507 -27.46 -1.66 55.60
C GLY A 507 -27.14 -0.18 55.48
N SER A 508 -27.43 0.34 54.29
CA SER A 508 -28.31 1.51 54.10
C SER A 508 -28.67 1.58 52.63
N SER A 509 -29.95 1.35 52.33
CA SER A 509 -30.52 1.57 51.01
C SER A 509 -30.45 3.06 50.67
N VAL A 510 -29.46 3.44 49.85
CA VAL A 510 -29.52 4.67 49.07
C VAL A 510 -29.74 4.23 47.62
N ALA A 511 -30.94 4.50 47.11
CA ALA A 511 -31.27 4.37 45.70
C ALA A 511 -30.17 5.05 44.86
N GLY A 512 -29.72 4.40 43.79
CA GLY A 512 -28.63 4.87 42.93
C GLY A 512 -28.81 6.33 42.52
N GLY A 513 -28.11 7.21 43.22
CA GLY A 513 -28.04 8.63 42.91
C GLY A 513 -26.79 8.89 42.09
N LEU A 514 -26.95 9.69 41.05
CA LEU A 514 -25.88 10.22 40.22
C LEU A 514 -24.83 10.94 41.11
N SER A 515 -23.55 10.64 40.92
CA SER A 515 -22.43 11.22 41.67
C SER A 515 -22.06 12.61 41.16
N TYR A 516 -21.24 13.36 41.90
CA TYR A 516 -20.77 14.70 41.50
C TYR A 516 -20.16 14.67 40.09
N GLY A 517 -20.64 15.51 39.18
CA GLY A 517 -20.25 15.57 37.78
C GLY A 517 -21.11 14.74 36.80
N ASP A 518 -22.01 13.89 37.29
CA ASP A 518 -22.89 13.10 36.42
C ASP A 518 -24.00 13.96 35.79
N ASP A 519 -24.41 13.59 34.58
CA ASP A 519 -25.48 14.26 33.81
C ASP A 519 -26.86 13.91 34.40
N CYS A 520 -27.49 14.90 35.01
CA CYS A 520 -28.81 14.81 35.62
C CYS A 520 -29.91 15.49 34.79
N THR A 521 -29.66 15.76 33.49
CA THR A 521 -30.56 16.51 32.60
C THR A 521 -32.00 15.97 32.61
N ASN A 522 -32.14 14.64 32.61
CA ASN A 522 -33.45 13.98 32.55
C ASN A 522 -34.03 13.65 33.94
N SER A 523 -33.18 13.32 34.92
CA SER A 523 -33.64 12.86 36.23
C SER A 523 -33.89 14.02 37.19
N ARG A 524 -33.18 15.15 37.02
CA ARG A 524 -33.11 16.29 37.94
C ARG A 524 -32.81 15.90 39.40
N LYS A 525 -32.16 14.75 39.59
CA LYS A 525 -31.86 14.17 40.91
C LYS A 525 -30.40 13.74 40.94
N CYS A 526 -29.72 14.10 42.03
CA CYS A 526 -28.35 13.74 42.33
C CYS A 526 -28.30 12.95 43.65
N GLY A 527 -27.27 12.13 43.82
CA GLY A 527 -27.01 11.38 45.05
C GLY A 527 -26.29 12.24 46.09
N GLY A 528 -26.62 12.05 47.37
CA GLY A 528 -25.97 12.74 48.48
C GLY A 528 -26.45 14.19 48.65
N LEU A 529 -25.52 15.12 48.91
CA LEU A 529 -25.79 16.55 49.14
C LEU A 529 -25.68 17.41 47.85
N ALA A 530 -25.40 16.80 46.70
CA ALA A 530 -25.25 17.50 45.43
C ALA A 530 -26.61 17.93 44.85
N VAL A 531 -26.63 19.07 44.17
CA VAL A 531 -27.81 19.68 43.55
C VAL A 531 -27.63 19.69 42.03
N CYS A 532 -28.64 19.24 41.30
CA CYS A 532 -28.62 19.27 39.84
C CYS A 532 -28.69 20.73 39.34
N ARG A 533 -27.61 21.25 38.74
CA ARG A 533 -27.52 22.63 38.22
C ARG A 533 -27.36 22.65 36.69
N LYS A 534 -27.96 23.66 36.04
CA LYS A 534 -27.83 23.85 34.59
C LYS A 534 -26.41 24.26 34.27
N SER A 535 -25.84 23.67 33.24
CA SER A 535 -24.53 24.07 32.74
C SER A 535 -24.57 25.52 32.24
N ASN A 536 -23.66 26.36 32.72
CA ASN A 536 -23.52 27.75 32.27
C ASN A 536 -22.75 27.88 30.93
N VAL A 537 -22.43 26.76 30.28
CA VAL A 537 -21.77 26.77 28.97
C VAL A 537 -22.79 27.16 27.90
N ASN A 538 -22.56 28.32 27.27
CA ASN A 538 -23.41 29.01 26.29
C ASN A 538 -24.35 28.07 25.49
N GLY A 539 -25.63 28.07 25.87
CA GLY A 539 -26.71 27.41 25.12
C GLY A 539 -26.90 25.92 25.40
N SER A 540 -26.19 25.33 26.36
CA SER A 540 -26.40 23.93 26.75
C SER A 540 -27.67 23.77 27.60
N ASP A 541 -28.57 22.89 27.18
CA ASP A 541 -29.72 22.46 27.99
C ASP A 541 -29.38 21.35 28.99
N ARG A 542 -28.08 21.01 29.13
CA ARG A 542 -27.64 19.94 30.03
C ARG A 542 -27.47 20.41 31.47
N TRP A 543 -27.77 19.50 32.40
CA TRP A 543 -27.65 19.71 33.83
C TRP A 543 -26.74 18.65 34.44
N PHE A 544 -25.92 19.06 35.39
CA PHE A 544 -24.96 18.19 36.06
C PHE A 544 -25.09 18.30 37.57
N CYS A 545 -24.71 17.24 38.27
CA CYS A 545 -24.68 17.21 39.73
C CYS A 545 -23.49 18.00 40.27
N GLU A 546 -23.75 19.12 40.96
CA GLU A 546 -22.76 19.92 41.72
C GLU A 546 -23.10 19.96 43.20
#